data_AF-A0A822BS97-F1
#
_entry.id   AF-A0A822BS97-F1
#
_cell.length_a   1.000
_cell.length_b   1.000
_cell.length_c   1.000
_cell.angle_alpha   90.00
_cell.angle_beta   90.00
_cell.angle_gamma   90.00
#
_symmetry.space_group_name_H-M   'P 1'
#
loop_
_entity.id
_entity.type
_entity.pdbx_description
1 polymer ?
#
loop_
_entity_poly.entity_id
_entity_poly.type
_entity_poly.pdbx_seq_one_letter_code
_entity_poly.pdbx_strand_id
1 'polypeptide(L)' 'EQTDRIENIEMSIQGSTGQIDKFSLKDHMKSSLDRFKIEHTDIGNIESITIGFNDDKRQQVAWLLESVDIETIETFYQ' A
#
# COMPACT_ATOMS: atom_id res chain seq x y z
N GLU A 1 -0.51 6.33 -27.39
CA GLU A 1 -0.31 6.54 -25.95
C GLU A 1 -0.82 5.31 -25.22
N GLN A 2 0.10 4.46 -24.77
CA GLN A 2 -0.23 3.29 -23.98
C GLN A 2 0.05 3.71 -22.54
N THR A 3 -1.00 3.97 -21.78
CA THR A 3 -0.87 4.36 -20.37
C THR A 3 -0.32 3.15 -19.63
N ASP A 4 0.88 3.27 -19.05
CA ASP A 4 1.50 2.30 -18.14
C ASP A 4 0.71 2.23 -16.82
N ARG A 5 -0.58 1.89 -16.90
CA ARG A 5 -1.49 1.88 -15.75
C ARG A 5 -1.29 0.56 -15.01
N ILE A 6 -0.66 0.65 -13.85
CA ILE A 6 -0.51 -0.47 -12.94
C ILE A 6 -1.79 -0.56 -12.11
N GLU A 7 -2.50 -1.66 -12.28
CA GLU A 7 -3.77 -1.92 -11.60
C GLU A 7 -3.61 -3.06 -10.60
N ASN A 8 -4.55 -3.11 -9.66
CA ASN A 8 -4.65 -4.19 -8.68
C ASN A 8 -3.44 -4.29 -7.75
N ILE A 9 -2.86 -3.16 -7.30
CA ILE A 9 -1.91 -3.22 -6.19
C ILE A 9 -2.65 -3.35 -4.86
N GLU A 10 -2.19 -4.27 -4.03
CA GLU A 10 -2.60 -4.45 -2.64
C GLU A 10 -1.42 -4.23 -1.71
N MET A 11 -1.73 -3.72 -0.53
CA MET A 11 -0.80 -3.56 0.57
C MET A 11 -1.38 -4.21 1.83
N SER A 12 -0.51 -4.82 2.63
CA SER A 12 -0.82 -5.25 3.99
C SER A 12 0.32 -4.87 4.92
N ILE A 13 0.01 -4.58 6.18
CA ILE A 13 0.98 -4.14 7.18
C ILE A 13 0.84 -5.02 8.42
N GLN A 14 1.95 -5.56 8.91
CA GLN A 14 1.99 -6.30 10.17
C GLN A 14 2.73 -5.47 11.20
N GLY A 15 2.10 -5.29 12.35
CA GLY A 15 2.69 -4.64 13.51
C GLY A 15 2.80 -5.58 14.71
N SER A 16 3.49 -5.13 15.74
CA SER A 16 3.78 -5.93 16.94
C SER A 16 2.54 -6.35 17.74
N THR A 17 1.42 -5.62 17.61
CA THR A 17 0.18 -5.89 18.36
C THR A 17 -1.04 -6.10 17.46
N GLY A 18 -0.88 -6.06 16.14
CA GLY A 18 -1.99 -6.20 15.20
C GLY A 18 -1.54 -6.21 13.75
N GLN A 19 -2.50 -6.24 12.84
CA GLN A 19 -2.25 -6.18 11.40
C GLN A 19 -3.31 -5.32 10.72
N ILE A 20 -2.91 -4.72 9.61
CA ILE A 20 -3.81 -4.15 8.61
C ILE A 20 -3.90 -5.17 7.49
N ASP A 21 -5.09 -5.79 7.35
CA ASP A 21 -5.38 -6.76 6.30
C ASP A 21 -5.20 -6.13 4.91
N LYS A 22 -5.10 -6.98 3.88
CA LYS A 22 -4.92 -6.55 2.49
C LYS A 22 -5.95 -5.49 2.09
N PHE A 23 -5.49 -4.28 1.82
CA PHE A 23 -6.29 -3.22 1.23
C PHE A 23 -5.73 -2.86 -0.14
N SER A 24 -6.65 -2.55 -1.05
CA SER A 24 -6.26 -2.21 -2.41
C SER A 24 -5.91 -0.73 -2.47
N LEU A 25 -4.75 -0.44 -3.07
CA LEU A 25 -4.33 0.91 -3.39
C LEU A 25 -5.10 1.36 -4.64
N LYS A 26 -6.43 1.56 -4.46
CA LYS A 26 -7.35 2.02 -5.52
C LYS A 26 -7.36 3.53 -5.58
N ASP A 27 -6.22 4.10 -5.90
CA ASP A 27 -6.19 5.34 -6.64
C ASP A 27 -5.05 5.21 -7.63
N HIS A 28 -5.39 5.35 -8.90
CA HIS A 28 -4.52 5.07 -10.03
C HIS A 28 -3.12 5.65 -9.76
N MET A 29 -2.07 4.84 -9.91
CA MET A 29 -0.72 5.38 -9.93
C MET A 29 -0.59 6.25 -11.18
N LYS A 30 -1.00 7.52 -11.07
CA LYS A 30 -1.03 8.49 -12.17
C LYS A 30 0.37 9.04 -12.43
N SER A 31 1.27 8.86 -11.46
CA SER A 31 2.63 9.37 -11.47
C SER A 31 3.61 8.36 -10.85
N SER A 32 4.90 8.72 -10.78
CA SER A 32 5.93 7.89 -10.16
C SER A 32 5.82 7.81 -8.63
N LEU A 33 5.01 8.66 -7.99
CA LEU A 33 4.85 8.73 -6.54
C LEU A 33 3.39 9.02 -6.15
N ASP A 34 2.76 8.08 -5.47
CA ASP A 34 1.41 8.25 -4.94
C ASP A 34 1.41 8.18 -3.42
N ARG A 35 0.50 8.90 -2.78
CA ARG A 35 0.33 8.94 -1.32
C ARG A 35 -1.07 8.47 -0.96
N PHE A 36 -1.13 7.58 0.02
CA PHE A 36 -2.37 7.02 0.51
C PHE A 36 -2.49 7.31 2.01
N LYS A 37 -3.68 7.72 2.46
CA LYS A 37 -4.00 7.83 3.87
C LYS A 37 -4.86 6.63 4.27
N ILE A 38 -4.44 5.91 5.31
CA ILE A 38 -5.16 4.76 5.84
C ILE A 38 -5.52 5.09 7.29
N GLU A 39 -6.79 4.93 7.63
CA GLU A 39 -7.27 5.07 9.00
C GLU A 39 -7.51 3.67 9.56
N HIS A 40 -6.79 3.33 10.62
CA HIS A 40 -6.87 2.03 11.25
C HIS A 40 -6.57 2.16 12.75
N THR A 41 -7.01 1.17 13.52
CA THR A 41 -6.59 1.01 14.92
C THR A 41 -5.07 0.83 14.99
N ASP A 42 -4.47 1.32 16.07
CA ASP A 42 -3.05 1.11 16.35
C ASP A 42 -2.65 -0.38 16.28
N ILE A 43 -1.58 -0.66 15.54
CA ILE A 43 -1.00 -2.00 15.34
C ILE A 43 0.34 -2.17 16.07
N GLY A 44 0.77 -1.16 16.83
CA GLY A 44 2.08 -1.10 17.46
C GLY A 44 3.20 -0.80 16.46
N ASN A 45 4.41 -1.26 16.76
CA ASN A 45 5.56 -1.05 15.88
C ASN A 45 5.38 -1.82 14.58
N ILE A 46 5.57 -1.17 13.43
CA ILE A 46 5.54 -1.84 12.12
C ILE A 46 6.73 -2.81 12.03
N GLU A 47 6.42 -4.08 11.80
CA GLU A 47 7.42 -5.14 11.66
C GLU A 47 7.62 -5.55 10.19
N SER A 48 6.55 -5.51 9.39
CA SER A 48 6.63 -5.79 7.95
C SER A 48 5.55 -5.08 7.15
N ILE A 49 5.88 -4.76 5.89
CA ILE A 49 4.96 -4.22 4.90
C ILE A 49 5.07 -5.12 3.67
N THR A 50 3.93 -5.55 3.15
CA THR A 50 3.86 -6.32 1.91
C THR A 50 3.10 -5.52 0.88
N ILE A 51 3.67 -5.36 -0.30
CA ILE A 51 3.03 -4.71 -1.44
C ILE A 51 3.13 -5.65 -2.64
N GLY A 52 2.03 -5.87 -3.34
CA GLY A 52 2.00 -6.79 -4.46
C GLY A 52 0.76 -6.64 -5.31
N PHE A 53 0.69 -7.46 -6.36
CA PHE A 53 -0.49 -7.53 -7.21
C PHE A 53 -1.56 -8.43 -6.57
N ASN A 54 -2.79 -7.96 -6.59
CA ASN A 54 -3.99 -8.72 -6.33
C ASN A 54 -4.37 -9.47 -7.61
N ASP A 55 -4.71 -10.75 -7.47
CA ASP A 55 -4.92 -11.80 -8.47
C ASP A 55 -3.67 -12.53 -9.05
N ASP A 56 -3.80 -13.85 -9.08
CA ASP A 56 -2.86 -14.85 -9.64
C ASP A 56 -2.59 -14.71 -11.14
N LYS A 57 -3.24 -13.75 -11.80
CA LYS A 57 -2.99 -13.42 -13.20
C LYS A 57 -1.74 -12.54 -13.25
N ARG A 58 -0.60 -13.22 -13.25
CA ARG A 58 0.74 -12.70 -13.58
C ARG A 58 0.74 -12.06 -14.97
N GLN A 59 0.05 -10.94 -15.16
CA GLN A 59 0.35 -10.06 -16.26
C GLN A 59 1.76 -9.56 -15.99
N GLN A 60 2.66 -9.76 -16.95
CA GLN A 60 4.05 -9.32 -16.89
C GLN A 60 4.07 -7.79 -16.92
N VAL A 61 3.73 -7.18 -15.79
CA VAL A 61 3.88 -5.75 -15.58
C VAL A 61 5.28 -5.56 -15.05
N ALA A 62 6.14 -4.88 -15.82
CA ALA A 62 7.47 -4.48 -15.39
C ALA A 62 7.33 -3.31 -14.41
N TRP A 63 6.95 -3.62 -13.17
CA TRP A 63 6.88 -2.66 -12.09
C TRP A 63 8.06 -2.83 -11.14
N LEU A 64 8.78 -1.74 -10.92
CA LEU A 64 9.84 -1.66 -9.94
C LEU A 64 9.45 -0.62 -8.90
N LEU A 65 9.23 -1.07 -7.67
CA LEU A 65 9.04 -0.20 -6.53
C LEU A 65 10.39 0.37 -6.10
N GLU A 66 10.55 1.69 -6.18
CA GLU A 66 11.81 2.38 -5.84
C GLU A 66 11.96 2.56 -4.32
N SER A 67 10.95 3.13 -3.67
CA SER A 67 10.93 3.36 -2.22
C SER A 67 9.51 3.37 -1.68
N VAL A 68 9.40 3.23 -0.35
CA VAL A 68 8.15 3.39 0.40
C VAL A 68 8.45 4.25 1.61
N ASP A 69 7.75 5.36 1.74
CA ASP A 69 7.77 6.21 2.93
C ASP A 69 6.46 6.04 3.69
N ILE A 70 6.56 5.78 5.00
CA ILE A 70 5.41 5.66 5.90
C ILE A 70 5.53 6.71 6.99
N GLU A 71 4.43 7.43 7.21
CA GLU A 71 4.28 8.40 8.27
C GLU A 71 3.08 8.04 9.14
N THR A 72 3.31 7.89 10.45
CA THR A 72 2.23 7.70 11.42
C THR A 72 1.63 9.06 11.76
N ILE A 73 0.34 9.22 11.51
CA ILE A 73 -0.42 10.42 11.86
C ILE A 73 -1.31 10.10 13.05
N GLU A 74 -0.91 10.53 14.25
CA GLU A 74 -1.74 10.36 15.45
C GLU A 74 -2.99 11.25 15.35
N THR A 75 -4.16 10.61 15.34
CA THR A 75 -5.45 11.33 15.38
C THR A 75 -6.00 11.29 16.78
N PHE A 76 -5.90 12.40 17.50
CA PHE A 76 -6.51 12.57 18.82
C PHE A 76 -7.99 12.92 18.65
N TYR A 77 -8.89 12.04 19.09
CA TYR A 77 -10.30 12.41 19.23
C TYR A 77 -10.44 13.34 20.45
N GLN A 78 -10.83 14.60 20.20
CA GLN A 78 -11.22 15.56 21.24
C GLN A 78 -12.67 15.35 21.68
#